data_AF-A0A7J9DB83-F1
#
_entry.id   AF-A0A7J9DB83-F1
#
_cell.length_a   1.000
_cell.length_b   1.000
_cell.length_c   1.000
_cell.angle_alpha   90.00
_cell.angle_beta   90.00
_cell.angle_gamma   90.00
#
_symmetry.space_group_name_H-M   'P 1'
#
loop_
_entity.id
_entity.type
_entity.pdbx_description
1 polymer ?
#
loop_
_entity_poly.entity_id
_entity_poly.type
_entity_poly.pdbx_seq_one_letter_code
_entity_poly.pdbx_strand_id
1 'polypeptide(L)'
;MNTTINDVALGITQAGLSRYINRIYGGNNKAEGAIEIDNLPKKIRLRSTLLINIRPSAGIQALADIMEKDGEAKWGNWIGYVLLPFTIARRDDPLDYVRDAKATIDRKKRSLEAIFTFSIAELALKLFGVKTASALSHRILSHTTMCFSNLVGPLEEIGFYGHPMAFLAPSSYGQPHALMINFQSYMDKMTIVVSADEGTIPNPHQLCDDIVESLRLIKHAVVTKGLA
;
A
#
# COMPACT_ATOMS: atom_id res chain seq x y z
N MET A 1 5.58 -14.38 -14.94
CA MET A 1 5.28 -12.93 -15.24
C MET A 1 6.44 -12.07 -14.72
N ASN A 2 6.87 -11.01 -15.43
CA ASN A 2 7.95 -10.13 -14.94
C ASN A 2 7.40 -9.07 -13.97
N THR A 3 7.05 -9.48 -12.75
CA THR A 3 6.37 -8.67 -11.72
C THR A 3 7.10 -8.74 -10.38
N THR A 4 6.98 -7.70 -9.58
CA THR A 4 7.52 -7.61 -8.22
C THR A 4 6.43 -7.84 -7.16
N ILE A 5 6.84 -8.09 -5.91
CA ILE A 5 5.90 -8.20 -4.77
C ILE A 5 5.04 -6.94 -4.62
N ASN A 6 5.60 -5.75 -4.87
CA ASN A 6 4.86 -4.49 -4.84
C ASN A 6 3.74 -4.44 -5.89
N ASP A 7 4.00 -4.98 -7.10
CA ASP A 7 2.99 -5.04 -8.16
C ASP A 7 1.84 -5.97 -7.76
N VAL A 8 2.17 -7.11 -7.15
CA VAL A 8 1.17 -8.07 -6.65
C VAL A 8 0.39 -7.48 -5.49
N ALA A 9 1.04 -6.88 -4.49
CA ALA A 9 0.38 -6.27 -3.33
C ALA A 9 -0.62 -5.18 -3.73
N LEU A 10 -0.23 -4.31 -4.66
CA LEU A 10 -1.16 -3.31 -5.22
C LEU A 10 -2.30 -3.98 -5.99
N GLY A 11 -1.99 -4.95 -6.87
CA GLY A 11 -2.99 -5.66 -7.67
C GLY A 11 -4.06 -6.39 -6.84
N ILE A 12 -3.66 -7.16 -5.83
CA ILE A 12 -4.60 -7.87 -4.95
C ILE A 12 -5.43 -6.90 -4.12
N THR A 13 -4.88 -5.75 -3.75
CA THR A 13 -5.61 -4.71 -3.01
C THR A 13 -6.66 -4.04 -3.90
N GLN A 14 -6.33 -3.74 -5.16
CA GLN A 14 -7.29 -3.21 -6.14
C GLN A 14 -8.42 -4.21 -6.43
N ALA A 15 -8.08 -5.50 -6.55
CA ALA A 15 -9.05 -6.56 -6.73
C ALA A 15 -9.97 -6.70 -5.51
N GLY A 16 -9.40 -6.77 -4.31
CA GLY A 16 -10.15 -6.87 -3.06
C GLY A 16 -11.08 -5.68 -2.83
N LEU A 17 -10.58 -4.45 -3.02
CA LEU A 17 -11.41 -3.25 -2.97
C LEU A 17 -12.52 -3.24 -4.01
N SER A 18 -12.26 -3.72 -5.23
CA SER A 18 -13.28 -3.79 -6.28
C SER A 18 -14.40 -4.76 -5.90
N ARG A 19 -14.07 -5.92 -5.32
CA ARG A 19 -15.06 -6.88 -4.81
C ARG A 19 -15.86 -6.31 -3.65
N TYR A 20 -15.16 -5.73 -2.67
CA TYR A 20 -15.75 -5.17 -1.47
C TYR A 20 -16.72 -4.02 -1.80
N ILE A 21 -16.28 -3.06 -2.63
CA ILE A 21 -17.11 -1.92 -3.04
C ILE A 21 -18.31 -2.40 -3.86
N ASN A 22 -18.11 -3.31 -4.82
CA ASN A 22 -19.22 -3.86 -5.60
C ASN A 22 -20.27 -4.52 -4.68
N ARG A 23 -19.83 -5.27 -3.66
CA ARG A 23 -20.75 -5.89 -2.68
C ARG A 23 -21.56 -4.87 -1.89
N ILE A 24 -20.91 -3.82 -1.40
CA ILE A 24 -21.58 -2.76 -0.61
C ILE A 24 -22.64 -2.06 -1.45
N TYR A 25 -22.29 -1.65 -2.67
CA TYR A 25 -23.23 -0.97 -3.56
C TYR A 25 -24.28 -1.92 -4.17
N GLY A 26 -24.03 -3.23 -4.18
CA GLY A 26 -24.98 -4.27 -4.55
C GLY A 26 -25.97 -4.67 -3.46
N GLY A 27 -25.90 -4.04 -2.27
CA GLY A 27 -26.87 -4.24 -1.19
C GLY A 27 -26.74 -5.56 -0.42
N ASN A 28 -25.56 -6.20 -0.40
CA ASN A 28 -25.28 -7.46 0.34
C ASN A 28 -26.19 -8.67 0.02
N ASN A 29 -27.07 -8.59 -0.98
CA ASN A 29 -27.98 -9.67 -1.33
C ASN A 29 -27.25 -10.74 -2.15
N LYS A 30 -26.80 -11.81 -1.48
CA LYS A 30 -26.42 -13.06 -2.14
C LYS A 30 -27.69 -13.77 -2.63
N ALA A 31 -28.25 -13.34 -3.75
CA ALA A 31 -29.18 -14.20 -4.49
C ALA A 31 -28.35 -15.24 -5.24
N GLU A 32 -28.32 -16.48 -4.74
CA GLU A 32 -27.69 -17.61 -5.42
C GLU A 32 -28.27 -17.72 -6.85
N GLY A 33 -27.40 -17.62 -7.86
CA GLY A 33 -27.77 -17.78 -9.27
C GLY A 33 -28.12 -16.50 -10.04
N ALA A 34 -28.03 -15.30 -9.43
CA ALA A 34 -28.13 -14.05 -10.19
C ALA A 34 -26.83 -13.78 -10.96
N ILE A 35 -26.94 -13.38 -12.23
CA ILE A 35 -25.82 -12.82 -13.02
C ILE A 35 -25.16 -11.76 -12.15
N GLU A 36 -23.86 -11.87 -11.86
CA GLU A 36 -23.16 -10.90 -11.02
C GLU A 36 -23.19 -9.51 -11.70
N ILE A 37 -24.16 -8.67 -11.34
CA ILE A 37 -24.30 -7.31 -11.87
C ILE A 37 -23.10 -6.46 -11.40
N ASP A 38 -22.57 -5.62 -12.29
CA ASP A 38 -21.57 -4.63 -11.89
C ASP A 38 -22.23 -3.48 -11.13
N ASN A 39 -22.12 -3.52 -9.81
CA ASN A 39 -22.66 -2.51 -8.89
C ASN A 39 -21.64 -1.40 -8.59
N LEU A 40 -20.47 -1.37 -9.26
CA LEU A 40 -19.47 -0.34 -8.99
C LEU A 40 -19.98 1.07 -9.36
N PRO A 41 -19.76 2.07 -8.49
CA PRO A 41 -20.11 3.45 -8.82
C PRO A 41 -19.39 3.94 -10.07
N LYS A 42 -20.14 4.56 -10.99
CA LYS A 42 -19.56 5.19 -12.19
C LYS A 42 -18.56 6.26 -11.77
N LYS A 43 -17.36 6.23 -12.35
CA LYS A 43 -16.28 7.22 -12.15
C LYS A 43 -15.73 7.31 -10.72
N ILE A 44 -15.78 6.23 -9.94
CA ILE A 44 -15.08 6.17 -8.64
C ILE A 44 -13.58 6.48 -8.81
N ARG A 45 -13.03 7.26 -7.89
CA ARG A 45 -11.62 7.67 -7.90
C ARG A 45 -11.03 7.46 -6.52
N LEU A 46 -10.23 6.41 -6.38
CA LEU A 46 -9.44 6.18 -5.18
C LEU A 46 -7.99 6.58 -5.44
N ARG A 47 -7.42 7.34 -4.51
CA ARG A 47 -6.01 7.72 -4.52
C ARG A 47 -5.46 7.51 -3.12
N SER A 48 -4.25 6.98 -3.05
CA SER A 48 -3.52 6.87 -1.79
C SER A 48 -2.25 7.70 -1.83
N THR A 49 -1.76 8.02 -0.64
CA THR A 49 -0.39 8.49 -0.47
C THR A 49 0.47 7.29 -0.11
N LEU A 50 1.46 6.97 -0.95
CA LEU A 50 2.46 5.95 -0.68
C LEU A 50 3.78 6.63 -0.34
N LEU A 51 4.27 6.39 0.88
CA LEU A 51 5.57 6.88 1.32
C LEU A 51 6.68 6.02 0.73
N ILE A 52 7.75 6.66 0.26
CA ILE A 52 8.89 5.99 -0.34
C ILE A 52 10.15 6.44 0.39
N ASN A 53 10.89 5.47 0.92
CA ASN A 53 12.25 5.70 1.40
C ASN A 53 13.14 6.00 0.19
N ILE A 54 13.71 7.21 0.14
CA ILE A 54 14.57 7.67 -0.96
C ILE A 54 16.06 7.63 -0.58
N ARG A 55 16.42 6.97 0.54
CA ARG A 55 17.82 6.81 0.92
C ARG A 55 18.59 6.05 -0.17
N PRO A 56 19.85 6.45 -0.47
CA PRO A 56 20.70 5.74 -1.41
C PRO A 56 20.98 4.29 -0.97
N SER A 57 21.14 4.07 0.33
CA SER A 57 21.28 2.74 0.93
C SER A 57 19.90 2.15 1.28
N ALA A 58 19.60 0.98 0.72
CA ALA A 58 18.42 0.19 1.09
C ALA A 58 18.78 -0.79 2.22
N GLY A 59 17.86 -0.98 3.18
CA GLY A 59 17.97 -2.01 4.23
C GLY A 59 18.03 -1.46 5.66
N ILE A 60 18.00 -2.39 6.62
CA ILE A 60 18.25 -2.11 8.04
C ILE A 60 19.77 -2.13 8.21
N GLN A 61 20.38 -0.95 8.28
CA GLN A 61 21.81 -0.81 8.56
C GLN A 61 22.03 -0.76 10.07
N ALA A 62 23.20 -1.20 10.54
CA ALA A 62 23.52 -1.10 11.95
C ALA A 62 23.55 0.38 12.36
N LEU A 63 22.95 0.71 13.50
CA LEU A 63 22.84 2.08 13.99
C LEU A 63 24.20 2.81 14.00
N ALA A 64 25.27 2.09 14.33
CA ALA A 64 26.63 2.62 14.34
C ALA A 64 27.07 3.12 12.95
N ASP A 65 26.81 2.35 11.89
CA ASP A 65 27.20 2.66 10.52
C ASP A 65 26.47 3.91 9.97
N ILE A 66 25.23 4.15 10.40
CA ILE A 66 24.42 5.29 9.96
C ILE A 66 24.73 6.57 10.76
N MET A 67 25.37 6.44 11.92
CA MET A 67 25.78 7.56 12.78
C MET A 67 27.18 8.09 12.43
N GLU A 68 27.93 7.39 11.58
CA GLU A 68 29.26 7.80 11.13
C GLU A 68 29.16 9.04 10.22
N LYS A 69 29.92 10.10 10.54
CA LYS A 69 29.78 11.43 9.89
C LYS A 69 30.02 11.42 8.37
N ASP A 70 30.88 10.51 7.91
CA ASP A 70 31.28 10.37 6.50
C ASP A 70 30.84 9.03 5.89
N GLY A 71 29.93 8.30 6.55
CA GLY A 71 29.38 7.06 6.03
C GLY A 71 28.49 7.29 4.81
N GLU A 72 28.41 6.30 3.92
CA GLU A 72 27.47 6.30 2.78
C GLU A 72 26.01 6.37 3.24
N ALA A 73 25.75 5.92 4.48
CA ALA A 73 24.46 5.94 5.15
C ALA A 73 24.35 7.14 6.08
N LYS A 74 23.41 8.07 5.80
CA LYS A 74 23.15 9.22 6.67
C LYS A 74 21.96 8.99 7.59
N TRP A 75 22.12 9.39 8.85
CA TRP A 75 21.05 9.36 9.85
C TRP A 75 19.87 10.26 9.47
N GLY A 76 18.65 9.76 9.73
CA GLY A 76 17.40 10.49 9.49
C GLY A 76 16.46 9.82 8.48
N ASN A 77 15.23 10.33 8.43
CA ASN A 77 14.18 9.84 7.54
C ASN A 77 14.20 10.63 6.23
N TRP A 78 14.64 9.99 5.15
CA TRP A 78 14.54 10.56 3.80
C TRP A 78 13.34 9.94 3.12
N ILE A 79 12.19 10.60 3.29
CA ILE A 79 10.90 10.08 2.86
C ILE A 79 10.31 11.04 1.83
N GLY A 80 10.19 10.56 0.61
CA GLY A 80 9.31 11.13 -0.40
C GLY A 80 7.94 10.47 -0.35
N TYR A 81 7.00 10.99 -1.14
CA TYR A 81 5.73 10.30 -1.34
C TYR A 81 5.31 10.33 -2.81
N VAL A 82 4.44 9.38 -3.17
CA VAL A 82 3.75 9.38 -4.47
C VAL A 82 2.26 9.29 -4.27
N LEU A 83 1.50 10.01 -5.09
CA LEU A 83 0.05 9.89 -5.15
C LEU A 83 -0.28 8.70 -6.05
N LEU A 84 -0.61 7.57 -5.44
CA LEU A 84 -0.84 6.31 -6.13
C LEU A 84 -2.34 6.14 -6.46
N PRO A 85 -2.74 6.15 -7.74
CA PRO A 85 -4.13 5.91 -8.12
C PRO A 85 -4.48 4.43 -7.97
N PHE A 86 -5.66 4.17 -7.41
CA PHE A 86 -6.26 2.85 -7.34
C PHE A 86 -7.38 2.75 -8.38
N THR A 87 -7.14 1.92 -9.39
CA THR A 87 -8.18 1.55 -10.37
C THR A 87 -9.12 0.54 -9.73
N ILE A 88 -10.36 0.96 -9.51
CA ILE A 88 -11.45 0.10 -9.03
C ILE A 88 -12.30 -0.27 -10.23
N ALA A 89 -12.26 -1.54 -10.59
CA ALA A 89 -12.93 -2.08 -11.77
C ALA A 89 -13.05 -3.59 -11.62
N ARG A 90 -14.09 -4.18 -12.21
CA ARG A 90 -14.15 -5.62 -12.41
C ARG A 90 -13.20 -6.03 -13.53
N ARG A 91 -12.61 -7.23 -13.42
CA ARG A 91 -11.76 -7.84 -14.44
C ARG A 91 -12.18 -9.27 -14.68
N ASP A 92 -12.21 -9.65 -15.95
CA ASP A 92 -12.48 -11.04 -16.35
C ASP A 92 -11.24 -11.92 -16.12
N ASP A 93 -10.05 -11.39 -16.44
CA ASP A 93 -8.77 -12.03 -16.09
C ASP A 93 -8.25 -11.46 -14.76
N PRO A 94 -8.13 -12.27 -13.69
CA PRO A 94 -7.57 -11.81 -12.42
C PRO A 94 -6.14 -11.24 -12.57
N LEU A 95 -5.38 -11.68 -13.57
CA LEU A 95 -4.03 -11.21 -13.82
C LEU A 95 -3.99 -9.76 -14.31
N ASP A 96 -5.09 -9.21 -14.84
CA ASP A 96 -5.15 -7.82 -15.29
C ASP A 96 -4.96 -6.84 -14.15
N TYR A 97 -5.39 -7.18 -12.92
CA TYR A 97 -5.10 -6.34 -11.76
C TYR A 97 -3.59 -6.19 -11.53
N VAL A 98 -2.82 -7.26 -11.68
CA VAL A 98 -1.36 -7.23 -11.49
C VAL A 98 -0.68 -6.52 -12.66
N ARG A 99 -1.16 -6.70 -13.89
CA ARG A 99 -0.64 -6.01 -15.09
C ARG A 99 -0.85 -4.49 -14.98
N ASP A 100 -2.04 -4.06 -14.57
CA ASP A 100 -2.37 -2.65 -14.40
C ASP A 100 -1.63 -2.01 -13.21
N ALA A 101 -1.50 -2.75 -12.11
CA ALA A 101 -0.69 -2.34 -10.97
C ALA A 101 0.77 -2.12 -11.38
N LYS A 102 1.36 -3.07 -12.11
CA LYS A 102 2.72 -2.96 -12.66
C LYS A 102 2.87 -1.74 -13.56
N ALA A 103 1.96 -1.54 -14.51
CA ALA A 103 2.02 -0.39 -15.41
C ALA A 103 1.95 0.95 -14.65
N THR A 104 1.12 1.01 -13.60
CA THR A 104 1.00 2.18 -12.73
C THR A 104 2.27 2.42 -11.91
N ILE A 105 2.83 1.38 -11.29
CA ILE A 105 4.05 1.47 -10.50
C ILE A 105 5.25 1.84 -11.37
N ASP A 106 5.42 1.20 -12.53
CA ASP A 106 6.52 1.51 -13.44
C ASP A 106 6.46 2.97 -13.92
N ARG A 107 5.26 3.50 -14.18
CA ARG A 107 5.05 4.92 -14.49
C ARG A 107 5.43 5.83 -13.30
N LYS A 108 5.05 5.46 -12.07
CA LYS A 108 5.34 6.24 -10.85
C LYS A 108 6.82 6.20 -10.47
N LYS A 109 7.52 5.10 -10.74
CA LYS A 109 8.99 5.02 -10.59
C LYS A 109 9.70 5.97 -11.56
N ARG A 110 9.22 6.06 -12.80
CA ARG A 110 9.80 6.93 -13.85
C ARG A 110 9.47 8.42 -13.68
N SER A 111 8.47 8.79 -12.88
CA SER A 111 8.07 10.19 -12.70
C SER A 111 8.98 10.98 -11.75
N LEU A 112 9.86 10.29 -10.99
CA LEU A 112 10.70 10.88 -9.94
C LEU A 112 9.90 11.64 -8.87
N GLU A 113 8.59 11.38 -8.75
CA GLU A 113 7.67 12.11 -7.87
C GLU A 113 8.09 12.03 -6.40
N ALA A 114 8.65 10.90 -5.95
CA ALA A 114 9.17 10.77 -4.60
C ALA A 114 10.36 11.71 -4.32
N ILE A 115 11.23 11.90 -5.30
CA ILE A 115 12.39 12.79 -5.17
C ILE A 115 11.89 14.25 -5.13
N PHE A 116 11.01 14.62 -6.05
CA PHE A 116 10.46 15.98 -6.08
C PHE A 116 9.67 16.33 -4.82
N THR A 117 8.85 15.42 -4.32
CA THR A 117 8.05 15.67 -3.10
C THR A 117 8.93 15.82 -1.87
N PHE A 118 10.00 15.03 -1.75
CA PHE A 118 11.00 15.22 -0.70
C PHE A 118 11.69 16.59 -0.81
N SER A 119 12.17 16.97 -1.99
CA SER A 119 12.83 18.26 -2.19
C SER A 119 11.89 19.45 -1.92
N ILE A 120 10.62 19.36 -2.32
CA ILE A 120 9.61 20.38 -2.03
C ILE A 120 9.37 20.49 -0.52
N ALA A 121 9.26 19.36 0.19
CA ALA A 121 9.05 19.35 1.63
C ALA A 121 10.26 19.95 2.37
N GLU A 122 11.48 19.60 1.96
CA GLU A 122 12.71 20.16 2.52
C GLU A 122 12.82 21.66 2.28
N LEU A 123 12.51 22.12 1.05
CA LEU A 123 12.49 23.54 0.71
C LEU A 123 11.45 24.30 1.52
N ALA A 124 10.23 23.75 1.64
CA ALA A 124 9.15 24.35 2.41
C ALA A 124 9.54 24.51 3.89
N LEU A 125 10.20 23.49 4.46
CA LEU A 125 10.67 23.53 5.83
C LEU A 125 11.78 24.58 6.02
N LYS A 126 12.77 24.64 5.12
CA LYS A 126 13.90 25.57 5.20
C LYS A 126 13.50 27.03 4.99
N LEU A 127 12.61 27.30 4.02
CA LEU A 127 12.22 28.66 3.66
C LEU A 127 11.08 29.22 4.51
N PHE A 128 10.11 28.39 4.88
CA PHE A 128 8.85 28.84 5.48
C PHE A 128 8.58 28.24 6.86
N GLY A 129 9.50 27.42 7.38
CA GLY A 129 9.43 26.82 8.71
C GLY A 129 8.41 25.69 8.86
N VAL A 130 8.41 25.09 10.05
CA VAL A 130 7.65 23.86 10.35
C VAL A 130 6.12 24.03 10.25
N LYS A 131 5.59 25.21 10.57
CA LYS A 131 4.13 25.47 10.48
C LYS A 131 3.64 25.36 9.03
N THR A 132 4.37 25.94 8.09
CA THR A 132 4.01 25.90 6.66
C THR A 132 4.21 24.50 6.09
N ALA A 133 5.33 23.85 6.41
CA ALA A 133 5.62 22.49 5.94
C ALA A 133 4.58 21.46 6.45
N SER A 134 4.16 21.57 7.71
CA SER A 134 3.12 20.70 8.28
C SER A 134 1.74 20.96 7.67
N ALA A 135 1.35 22.23 7.46
CA ALA A 135 0.10 22.57 6.80
C ALA A 135 0.05 22.06 5.34
N LEU A 136 1.17 22.17 4.61
CA LEU A 136 1.30 21.61 3.26
C LEU A 136 1.13 20.10 3.27
N SER A 137 1.86 19.40 4.15
CA SER A 137 1.80 17.94 4.28
C SER A 137 0.40 17.46 4.64
N HIS A 138 -0.25 18.10 5.61
CA HIS A 138 -1.62 17.79 6.00
C HIS A 138 -2.60 17.96 4.84
N ARG A 139 -2.49 19.07 4.08
CA ARG A 139 -3.33 19.30 2.89
C ARG A 139 -3.15 18.22 1.84
N ILE A 140 -1.92 17.78 1.56
CA ILE A 140 -1.70 16.71 0.58
C ILE A 140 -2.37 15.41 1.03
N LEU A 141 -2.18 15.04 2.30
CA LEU A 141 -2.74 13.82 2.87
C LEU A 141 -4.28 13.87 2.92
N SER A 142 -4.89 14.98 3.31
CA SER A 142 -6.35 15.11 3.39
C SER A 142 -7.05 15.12 2.02
N HIS A 143 -6.31 15.32 0.94
CA HIS A 143 -6.82 15.26 -0.44
C HIS A 143 -6.69 13.86 -1.09
N THR A 144 -6.22 12.85 -0.36
CA THR A 144 -6.27 11.43 -0.78
C THR A 144 -7.38 10.67 -0.07
N THR A 145 -7.76 9.52 -0.62
CA THR A 145 -8.95 8.77 -0.18
C THR A 145 -8.64 7.71 0.88
N MET A 146 -7.40 7.20 0.89
CA MET A 146 -6.95 6.14 1.78
C MET A 146 -5.42 6.16 1.93
N CYS A 147 -4.90 5.43 2.92
CA CYS A 147 -3.48 5.15 3.03
C CYS A 147 -3.14 3.74 2.53
N PHE A 148 -1.98 3.61 1.89
CA PHE A 148 -1.44 2.33 1.44
C PHE A 148 0.06 2.31 1.69
N SER A 149 0.56 1.21 2.27
CA SER A 149 1.99 1.01 2.54
C SER A 149 2.40 -0.43 2.25
N ASN A 150 3.65 -0.61 1.82
CA ASN A 150 4.30 -1.91 1.81
C ASN A 150 5.74 -1.77 2.33
N LEU A 151 6.05 -2.48 3.39
CA LEU A 151 7.34 -2.42 4.06
C LEU A 151 8.00 -3.79 4.07
N VAL A 152 9.24 -3.84 3.59
CA VAL A 152 10.09 -5.01 3.75
C VAL A 152 10.58 -5.05 5.19
N GLY A 153 10.28 -6.12 5.91
CA GLY A 153 10.77 -6.33 7.26
C GLY A 153 11.94 -7.29 7.34
N PRO A 154 12.30 -7.71 8.57
CA PRO A 154 13.43 -8.59 8.81
C PRO A 154 13.32 -9.91 8.04
N LEU A 155 14.43 -10.36 7.48
CA LEU A 155 14.53 -11.67 6.83
C LEU A 155 14.89 -12.80 7.81
N GLU A 156 15.33 -12.43 9.01
CA GLU A 156 15.74 -13.33 10.09
C GLU A 156 14.77 -13.23 11.28
N GLU A 157 14.79 -14.27 12.12
CA GLU A 157 14.03 -14.26 13.36
C GLU A 157 14.60 -13.22 14.31
N ILE A 158 13.83 -12.17 14.59
CA ILE A 158 14.12 -11.21 15.64
C ILE A 158 13.38 -11.54 16.93
N GLY A 159 13.91 -11.06 18.07
CA GLY A 159 13.31 -11.21 19.38
C GLY A 159 13.52 -9.99 20.27
N PHE A 160 12.79 -9.94 21.38
CA PHE A 160 12.89 -8.88 22.37
C PHE A 160 13.22 -9.49 23.73
N TYR A 161 14.36 -9.11 24.32
CA TYR A 161 14.88 -9.69 25.57
C TYR A 161 14.91 -11.23 25.60
N GLY A 162 15.30 -11.86 24.49
CA GLY A 162 15.37 -13.32 24.37
C GLY A 162 14.03 -14.00 24.05
N HIS A 163 12.94 -13.25 23.90
CA HIS A 163 11.66 -13.78 23.43
C HIS A 163 11.54 -13.64 21.92
N PRO A 164 11.44 -14.74 21.14
CA PRO A 164 11.29 -14.66 19.69
C PRO A 164 9.96 -14.01 19.31
N MET A 165 9.97 -13.20 18.26
CA MET A 165 8.78 -12.51 17.78
C MET A 165 7.90 -13.45 16.97
N ALA A 166 6.66 -13.68 17.42
CA ALA A 166 5.74 -14.56 16.73
C ALA A 166 5.07 -13.93 15.50
N PHE A 167 4.85 -12.61 15.53
CA PHE A 167 4.06 -11.90 14.54
C PHE A 167 4.40 -10.40 14.50
N LEU A 168 4.33 -9.81 13.30
CA LEU A 168 4.57 -8.39 13.06
C LEU A 168 3.41 -7.80 12.25
N ALA A 169 2.72 -6.81 12.84
CA ALA A 169 1.62 -6.07 12.22
C ALA A 169 1.73 -4.57 12.54
N PRO A 170 2.43 -3.80 11.70
CA PRO A 170 2.55 -2.36 11.89
C PRO A 170 1.26 -1.64 11.48
N SER A 171 0.92 -0.62 12.24
CA SER A 171 -0.07 0.38 11.87
C SER A 171 0.37 1.75 12.36
N SER A 172 -0.35 2.79 11.94
CA SER A 172 -0.14 4.18 12.28
C SER A 172 -1.50 4.88 12.41
N TYR A 173 -1.56 5.96 13.17
CA TYR A 173 -2.79 6.69 13.43
C TYR A 173 -2.57 8.20 13.30
N GLY A 174 -3.66 8.95 13.14
CA GLY A 174 -3.66 10.41 13.06
C GLY A 174 -3.68 10.97 11.63
N GLN A 175 -3.66 10.11 10.61
CA GLN A 175 -3.91 10.52 9.23
C GLN A 175 -5.40 10.84 9.00
N PRO A 176 -5.74 11.76 8.08
CA PRO A 176 -7.12 12.13 7.76
C PRO A 176 -7.83 11.09 6.88
N HIS A 177 -7.68 9.78 7.19
CA HIS A 177 -8.19 8.68 6.37
C HIS A 177 -8.96 7.67 7.22
N ALA A 178 -10.11 7.24 6.70
CA ALA A 178 -10.93 6.19 7.31
C ALA A 178 -10.45 4.77 6.96
N LEU A 179 -9.51 4.63 6.02
CA LEU A 179 -8.97 3.34 5.58
C LEU A 179 -7.46 3.43 5.39
N MET A 180 -6.75 2.48 6.00
CA MET A 180 -5.33 2.24 5.77
C MET A 180 -5.07 0.74 5.59
N ILE A 181 -4.31 0.41 4.56
CA ILE A 181 -3.89 -0.95 4.25
C ILE A 181 -2.37 -1.00 4.24
N ASN A 182 -1.78 -1.78 5.16
CA ASN A 182 -0.35 -1.97 5.25
C ASN A 182 0.03 -3.43 4.94
N PHE A 183 1.07 -3.59 4.14
CA PHE A 183 1.76 -4.84 3.93
C PHE A 183 3.09 -4.82 4.68
N GLN A 184 3.39 -5.89 5.39
CA GLN A 184 4.64 -6.05 6.11
C GLN A 184 5.16 -7.47 5.93
N SER A 185 6.37 -7.60 5.38
CA SER A 185 7.04 -8.91 5.36
C SER A 185 7.78 -9.16 6.68
N TYR A 186 7.81 -10.41 7.13
CA TYR A 186 8.66 -10.88 8.22
C TYR A 186 9.02 -12.34 7.92
N MET A 187 10.32 -12.60 7.77
CA MET A 187 10.86 -13.87 7.27
C MET A 187 10.18 -14.27 5.95
N ASP A 188 9.57 -15.46 5.90
CA ASP A 188 8.85 -16.04 4.78
C ASP A 188 7.35 -15.68 4.77
N LYS A 189 6.91 -14.82 5.69
CA LYS A 189 5.49 -14.44 5.85
C LYS A 189 5.25 -13.00 5.42
N MET A 190 4.05 -12.77 4.87
CA MET A 190 3.52 -11.45 4.57
C MET A 190 2.26 -11.22 5.39
N THR A 191 2.24 -10.14 6.17
CA THR A 191 1.08 -9.71 6.96
C THR A 191 0.35 -8.59 6.22
N ILE A 192 -0.97 -8.71 6.13
CA ILE A 192 -1.87 -7.63 5.68
C ILE A 192 -2.56 -7.05 6.90
N VAL A 193 -2.38 -5.75 7.13
CA VAL A 193 -3.01 -5.02 8.24
C VAL A 193 -3.98 -4.02 7.66
N VAL A 194 -5.25 -4.15 8.01
CA VAL A 194 -6.30 -3.20 7.65
C VAL A 194 -6.71 -2.45 8.90
N SER A 195 -6.58 -1.12 8.86
CA SER A 195 -7.11 -0.22 9.89
C SER A 195 -8.21 0.60 9.27
N ALA A 196 -9.40 0.55 9.87
CA ALA A 196 -10.60 1.11 9.28
C ALA A 196 -11.50 1.76 10.34
N ASP A 197 -12.13 2.87 9.99
CA ASP A 197 -13.27 3.42 10.71
C ASP A 197 -14.53 2.67 10.24
N GLU A 198 -15.17 1.90 11.13
CA GLU A 198 -16.33 1.06 10.77
C GLU A 198 -17.57 1.87 10.34
N GLY A 199 -17.68 3.12 10.78
CA GLY A 199 -18.74 4.02 10.33
C GLY A 199 -18.65 4.37 8.84
N THR A 200 -17.43 4.44 8.32
CA THR A 200 -17.15 4.73 6.90
C THR A 200 -16.92 3.45 6.07
N ILE A 201 -16.28 2.44 6.66
CA ILE A 201 -15.87 1.18 6.02
C ILE A 201 -16.57 0.02 6.75
N PRO A 202 -17.82 -0.32 6.38
CA PRO A 202 -18.60 -1.33 7.11
C PRO A 202 -18.09 -2.75 6.87
N ASN A 203 -17.94 -3.53 7.95
CA ASN A 203 -17.40 -4.90 7.91
C ASN A 203 -15.96 -4.99 7.34
N PRO A 204 -14.97 -4.33 7.98
CA PRO A 204 -13.59 -4.32 7.46
C PRO A 204 -12.94 -5.71 7.39
N HIS A 205 -13.38 -6.67 8.21
CA HIS A 205 -12.95 -8.07 8.09
C HIS A 205 -13.27 -8.67 6.72
N GLN A 206 -14.43 -8.33 6.15
CA GLN A 206 -14.81 -8.81 4.83
C GLN A 206 -13.92 -8.22 3.73
N LEU A 207 -13.42 -6.98 3.91
CA LEU A 207 -12.41 -6.39 3.01
C LEU A 207 -11.09 -7.18 3.08
N CYS A 208 -10.64 -7.57 4.27
CA CYS A 208 -9.46 -8.42 4.42
C CYS A 208 -9.65 -9.75 3.66
N ASP A 209 -10.79 -10.41 3.86
CA ASP A 209 -11.11 -11.67 3.19
C ASP A 209 -11.13 -11.51 1.66
N ASP A 210 -11.63 -10.39 1.14
CA ASP A 210 -11.64 -10.11 -0.29
C ASP A 210 -10.24 -9.91 -0.87
N ILE A 211 -9.31 -9.32 -0.12
CA ILE A 211 -7.91 -9.16 -0.55
C ILE A 211 -7.22 -10.53 -0.57
N VAL A 212 -7.42 -11.35 0.46
CA VAL A 212 -6.87 -12.72 0.54
C VAL A 212 -7.43 -13.61 -0.57
N GLU A 213 -8.74 -13.55 -0.82
CA GLU A 213 -9.38 -14.30 -1.90
C GLU A 213 -8.88 -13.85 -3.27
N SER A 214 -8.65 -12.55 -3.45
CA SER A 214 -8.07 -12.02 -4.69
C SER A 214 -6.66 -12.58 -4.95
N LEU A 215 -5.83 -12.69 -3.91
CA LEU A 215 -4.52 -13.34 -4.00
C LEU A 215 -4.66 -14.83 -4.42
N ARG A 216 -5.64 -15.54 -3.85
CA ARG A 216 -5.91 -16.95 -4.20
C ARG A 216 -6.30 -17.09 -5.68
N LEU A 217 -7.20 -16.24 -6.18
CA LEU A 217 -7.65 -16.25 -7.57
C LEU A 217 -6.52 -15.90 -8.54
N ILE A 218 -5.72 -14.89 -8.22
CA ILE A 218 -4.54 -14.52 -9.02
C ILE A 218 -3.53 -15.67 -9.06
N LYS A 219 -3.21 -16.27 -7.90
CA LYS A 219 -2.32 -17.43 -7.83
C LYS A 219 -2.83 -18.60 -8.68
N HIS A 220 -4.11 -18.92 -8.58
CA HIS A 220 -4.73 -19.97 -9.39
C HIS A 220 -4.59 -19.66 -10.89
N ALA A 221 -4.89 -18.43 -11.32
CA ALA A 221 -4.75 -18.02 -12.71
C ALA A 221 -3.31 -18.13 -13.24
N VAL A 222 -2.30 -17.82 -12.42
CA VAL A 222 -0.87 -18.01 -12.77
C VAL A 222 -0.57 -19.49 -13.04
N VAL A 223 -1.02 -20.38 -12.14
CA VAL A 223 -0.78 -21.83 -12.26
C VAL A 223 -1.50 -22.40 -13.48
N THR A 224 -2.79 -22.10 -13.66
CA THR A 224 -3.59 -22.61 -14.79
C THR A 224 -3.04 -22.17 -16.15
N LYS A 225 -2.46 -20.97 -16.23
CA LYS A 225 -1.88 -20.42 -17.46
C LYS A 225 -0.41 -20.82 -17.68
N GLY A 226 0.19 -21.62 -16.79
CA GLY A 226 1.58 -22.03 -16.90
C GLY A 226 2.58 -20.86 -16.80
N LEU A 227 2.26 -19.85 -15.99
CA LEU A 227 3.05 -18.62 -15.84
C LEU A 227 3.89 -18.57 -14.55
N ALA A 228 3.89 -19.67 -13.79
CA ALA A 228 4.61 -19.84 -12.54
C ALA A 228 6.13 -19.95 -12.76
#